data_AF-A0A813IYR4-F1
#
_entry.id   AF-A0A813IYR4-F1
#
_cell.length_a   1.000
_cell.length_b   1.000
_cell.length_c   1.000
_cell.angle_alpha   90.00
_cell.angle_beta   90.00
_cell.angle_gamma   90.00
#
_symmetry.space_group_name_H-M   'P 1'
#
loop_
_entity.id
_entity.type
_entity.pdbx_description
1 polymer ?
#
loop_
_entity_poly.entity_id
_entity_poly.type
_entity_poly.pdbx_seq_one_letter_code
_entity_poly.pdbx_strand_id
1 'polypeptide(L)'
;MVSGASRAVRRGLPAALVVAAAATASFSAVACTAASRGRVRPGEEMLSLLDRGVTEDAEGRVFATRLRGLRPSLLRERERRLLEGGPLLDSRSRSAFRSFGHCSLATEEVYSLDDRELEESLARLLYSTAAAARAQGFDVQVSRFDLFHGHLFLRAHGCGLGILLHAAEYPARCKDSFPVNLGFCQEGSTVQYSDHRMRYRNILVLFSTGLPSQGFVLDASSALVEALIPEYARAPLYTLYEEALGEPMADVYFLPRASCEPDASSAQASAASCPGHETGKLGWIPRGKLRARMLQGQSGNLQSKL
;
A
#
# COMPACT_ATOMS: atom_id res chain seq x y z
N MET A 1 -82.05 -25.06 26.45
CA MET A 1 -81.78 -24.93 27.89
C MET A 1 -80.86 -26.06 28.30
N VAL A 2 -79.79 -25.72 29.06
CA VAL A 2 -78.79 -26.60 29.73
C VAL A 2 -77.83 -27.35 28.78
N SER A 3 -76.58 -26.91 28.58
CA SER A 3 -75.36 -27.06 29.44
C SER A 3 -74.88 -28.52 29.54
N GLY A 4 -73.60 -28.88 29.43
CA GLY A 4 -72.41 -28.06 29.65
C GLY A 4 -71.11 -28.66 29.08
N ALA A 5 -70.12 -27.77 29.05
CA ALA A 5 -68.78 -27.96 28.54
C ALA A 5 -67.87 -28.68 29.54
N SER A 6 -67.01 -29.56 29.02
CA SER A 6 -65.99 -30.26 29.78
C SER A 6 -64.69 -29.46 29.82
N ARG A 7 -64.12 -29.33 31.03
CA ARG A 7 -62.83 -28.70 31.34
C ARG A 7 -61.68 -29.52 30.76
N ALA A 8 -60.74 -28.85 30.10
CA ALA A 8 -59.41 -29.38 29.86
C ALA A 8 -58.34 -28.51 30.54
N VAL A 9 -57.47 -29.21 31.24
CA VAL A 9 -56.44 -28.77 32.18
C VAL A 9 -55.23 -28.19 31.42
N ARG A 10 -54.78 -26.98 31.77
CA ARG A 10 -53.45 -26.47 31.40
C ARG A 10 -52.44 -26.85 32.50
N ARG A 11 -51.53 -27.76 32.19
CA ARG A 11 -50.27 -27.97 32.91
C ARG A 11 -49.14 -27.34 32.09
N GLY A 12 -48.34 -26.52 32.75
CA GLY A 12 -47.15 -25.91 32.15
C GLY A 12 -45.99 -26.89 32.00
N LEU A 13 -45.09 -26.57 31.08
CA LEU A 13 -43.71 -27.06 31.01
C LEU A 13 -42.81 -25.93 30.47
N PRO A 14 -41.51 -25.95 30.82
CA PRO A 14 -40.67 -24.77 30.97
C PRO A 14 -39.92 -24.38 29.69
N ALA A 15 -39.38 -23.17 29.78
CA ALA A 15 -38.59 -22.46 28.78
C ALA A 15 -37.40 -23.28 28.23
N ALA A 16 -37.37 -23.39 26.91
CA ALA A 16 -36.15 -23.58 26.12
C ALA A 16 -36.29 -22.73 24.85
N LEU A 17 -36.00 -21.43 24.98
CA LEU A 17 -35.92 -20.52 23.85
C LEU A 17 -34.46 -20.49 23.38
N VAL A 18 -34.14 -21.34 22.41
CA VAL A 18 -32.96 -21.20 21.56
C VAL A 18 -33.46 -20.74 20.20
N VAL A 19 -33.42 -19.43 19.94
CA VAL A 19 -33.42 -18.90 18.56
C VAL A 19 -32.52 -17.67 18.53
N ALA A 20 -31.57 -17.75 17.61
CA ALA A 20 -30.48 -16.85 17.35
C ALA A 20 -30.86 -15.36 17.34
N ALA A 21 -30.14 -14.57 18.15
CA ALA A 21 -29.99 -13.15 17.89
C ALA A 21 -29.14 -12.99 16.62
N ALA A 22 -29.80 -12.77 15.49
CA ALA A 22 -29.17 -12.17 14.33
C ALA A 22 -28.79 -10.74 14.71
N ALA A 23 -27.54 -10.56 15.18
CA ALA A 23 -26.92 -9.26 15.26
C ALA A 23 -26.71 -8.76 13.83
N THR A 24 -27.70 -8.04 13.30
CA THR A 24 -27.46 -7.13 12.18
C THR A 24 -26.52 -6.05 12.71
N ALA A 25 -25.22 -6.27 12.52
CA ALA A 25 -24.22 -5.23 12.68
C ALA A 25 -24.55 -4.14 11.66
N SER A 26 -25.20 -3.08 12.15
CA SER A 26 -25.40 -1.85 11.42
C SER A 26 -24.04 -1.34 10.98
N PHE A 27 -23.76 -1.46 9.68
CA PHE A 27 -22.63 -0.81 9.04
C PHE A 27 -22.81 0.69 9.19
N SER A 28 -22.11 1.30 10.15
CA SER A 28 -21.77 2.71 10.05
C SER A 28 -20.70 2.81 8.96
N ALA A 29 -21.14 3.00 7.71
CA ALA A 29 -20.28 3.67 6.75
C ALA A 29 -19.89 4.99 7.39
N VAL A 30 -18.64 5.11 7.84
CA VAL A 30 -18.08 6.40 8.21
C VAL A 30 -18.07 7.20 6.93
N ALA A 31 -19.13 7.97 6.70
CA ALA A 31 -19.12 8.99 5.69
C ALA A 31 -17.99 9.94 6.08
N CYS A 32 -16.91 9.97 5.28
CA CYS A 32 -15.92 11.03 5.31
C CYS A 32 -16.67 12.33 5.07
N THR A 33 -17.12 12.94 6.17
CA THR A 33 -17.83 14.21 6.14
C THR A 33 -16.75 15.25 5.88
N ALA A 34 -16.80 15.81 4.67
CA ALA A 34 -16.03 16.99 4.30
C ALA A 34 -16.46 18.15 5.23
N ALA A 35 -15.82 18.24 6.40
CA ALA A 35 -16.10 19.24 7.39
C ALA A 35 -14.79 19.90 7.82
N SER A 36 -14.25 20.74 6.93
CA SER A 36 -13.55 21.95 7.35
C SER A 36 -13.72 23.03 6.27
N ARG A 37 -14.05 24.25 6.67
CA ARG A 37 -14.16 25.44 5.79
C ARG A 37 -12.77 25.98 5.41
N GLY A 38 -11.81 25.09 5.17
CA GLY A 38 -10.50 25.39 4.60
C GLY A 38 -10.50 25.09 3.11
N ARG A 39 -9.54 25.69 2.38
CA ARG A 39 -9.29 25.31 0.98
C ARG A 39 -8.86 23.84 0.97
N VAL A 40 -9.70 22.95 0.46
CA VAL A 40 -9.39 21.52 0.30
C VAL A 40 -8.08 21.40 -0.47
N ARG A 41 -7.15 20.59 0.02
CA ARG A 41 -5.87 20.42 -0.67
C ARG A 41 -6.12 19.66 -1.98
N PRO A 42 -5.48 20.02 -3.10
CA PRO A 42 -5.72 19.35 -4.39
C PRO A 42 -5.61 17.82 -4.34
N GLY A 43 -4.69 17.27 -3.53
CA GLY A 43 -4.58 15.83 -3.35
C GLY A 43 -5.77 15.20 -2.62
N GLU A 44 -6.39 15.89 -1.67
CA GLU A 44 -7.58 15.40 -0.96
C GLU A 44 -8.79 15.31 -1.91
N GLU A 45 -8.91 16.27 -2.83
CA GLU A 45 -9.93 16.27 -3.88
C GLU A 45 -9.75 15.07 -4.82
N MET A 46 -8.53 14.84 -5.30
CA MET A 46 -8.20 13.66 -6.12
C MET A 46 -8.57 12.36 -5.38
N LEU A 47 -8.14 12.21 -4.13
CA LEU A 47 -8.42 11.02 -3.34
C LEU A 47 -9.93 10.80 -3.12
N SER A 48 -10.70 11.87 -2.96
CA SER A 48 -12.17 11.79 -2.84
C SER A 48 -12.84 11.33 -4.13
N LEU A 49 -12.31 11.72 -5.30
CA LEU A 49 -12.78 11.20 -6.59
C LEU A 49 -12.47 9.71 -6.71
N LEU A 50 -11.24 9.31 -6.40
CA LEU A 50 -10.79 7.91 -6.49
C LEU A 50 -11.56 6.98 -5.54
N ASP A 51 -11.87 7.40 -4.31
CA ASP A 51 -12.73 6.63 -3.39
C ASP A 51 -14.08 6.28 -4.02
N ARG A 52 -14.68 7.26 -4.71
CA ARG A 52 -15.96 7.10 -5.44
C ARG A 52 -15.81 6.33 -6.75
N GLY A 53 -14.58 6.00 -7.15
CA GLY A 53 -14.29 5.35 -8.41
C GLY A 53 -14.30 6.27 -9.63
N VAL A 54 -14.30 7.57 -9.41
CA VAL A 54 -14.22 8.56 -10.48
C VAL A 54 -12.75 8.70 -10.88
N THR A 55 -12.49 8.49 -12.17
CA THR A 55 -11.14 8.51 -12.76
C THR A 55 -11.00 9.55 -13.87
N GLU A 56 -12.01 10.39 -14.03
CA GLU A 56 -12.09 11.48 -15.00
C GLU A 56 -12.26 12.80 -14.25
N ASP A 57 -11.66 13.87 -14.75
CA ASP A 57 -11.85 15.23 -14.22
C ASP A 57 -13.20 15.83 -14.65
N ALA A 58 -13.46 17.07 -14.25
CA ALA A 58 -14.71 17.77 -14.58
C ALA A 58 -14.91 17.97 -16.09
N GLU A 59 -13.83 17.92 -16.88
CA GLU A 59 -13.84 18.03 -18.33
C GLU A 59 -13.90 16.67 -19.04
N GLY A 60 -14.01 15.56 -18.29
CA GLY A 60 -14.06 14.20 -18.84
C GLY A 60 -12.69 13.64 -19.25
N ARG A 61 -11.59 14.28 -18.85
CA ARG A 61 -10.24 13.78 -19.13
C ARG A 61 -9.84 12.76 -18.07
N VAL A 62 -9.37 11.60 -18.53
CA VAL A 62 -8.92 10.54 -17.64
C VAL A 62 -7.64 10.96 -16.91
N PHE A 63 -7.66 10.95 -15.58
CA PHE A 63 -6.49 11.21 -14.74
C PHE A 63 -5.97 9.95 -14.02
N ALA A 64 -6.74 8.86 -14.04
CA ALA A 64 -6.35 7.59 -13.45
C ALA A 64 -6.96 6.40 -14.19
N THR A 65 -6.36 5.22 -14.03
CA THR A 65 -6.94 3.95 -14.47
C THR A 65 -7.12 3.05 -13.27
N ARG A 66 -8.36 2.64 -12.97
CA ARG A 66 -8.64 1.70 -11.88
C ARG A 66 -8.06 0.32 -12.18
N LEU A 67 -7.35 -0.25 -11.22
CA LEU A 67 -6.81 -1.60 -11.28
C LEU A 67 -7.90 -2.65 -11.11
N ARG A 68 -8.27 -3.32 -12.21
CA ARG A 68 -9.23 -4.44 -12.18
C ARG A 68 -8.52 -5.70 -11.68
N GLY A 69 -9.22 -6.50 -10.88
CA GLY A 69 -8.68 -7.77 -10.36
C GLY A 69 -7.73 -7.64 -9.17
N LEU A 70 -7.47 -6.41 -8.67
CA LEU A 70 -6.92 -6.25 -7.34
C LEU A 70 -7.90 -6.88 -6.35
N ARG A 71 -7.47 -7.91 -5.62
CA ARG A 71 -8.39 -8.66 -4.75
C ARG A 71 -8.89 -7.72 -3.62
N PRO A 72 -10.22 -7.46 -3.52
CA PRO A 72 -10.85 -6.55 -2.56
C PRO A 72 -10.43 -6.70 -1.08
N SER A 73 -9.90 -7.86 -0.71
CA SER A 73 -9.73 -8.33 0.67
C SER A 73 -8.28 -8.61 1.07
N LEU A 74 -7.29 -8.08 0.34
CA LEU A 74 -5.88 -8.36 0.65
C LEU A 74 -5.46 -7.90 2.05
N LEU A 75 -6.07 -6.83 2.56
CA LEU A 75 -5.98 -6.45 3.98
C LEU A 75 -7.35 -6.60 4.65
N ARG A 76 -7.43 -7.48 5.63
CA ARG A 76 -8.54 -7.64 6.57
C ARG A 76 -8.70 -6.38 7.41
N GLU A 77 -9.88 -6.23 8.01
CA GLU A 77 -10.17 -5.14 8.95
C GLU A 77 -9.17 -5.06 10.12
N ARG A 78 -8.66 -6.21 10.58
CA ARG A 78 -7.60 -6.29 11.60
C ARG A 78 -6.31 -5.61 11.12
N GLU A 79 -5.86 -5.96 9.92
CA GLU A 79 -4.61 -5.47 9.32
C GLU A 79 -4.68 -3.95 9.06
N ARG A 80 -5.83 -3.45 8.60
CA ARG A 80 -6.07 -2.00 8.46
C ARG A 80 -5.96 -1.27 9.80
N ARG A 81 -6.61 -1.79 10.85
CA ARG A 81 -6.51 -1.19 12.20
C ARG A 81 -5.11 -1.20 12.78
N LEU A 82 -4.31 -2.24 12.48
CA LEU A 82 -2.90 -2.27 12.87
C LEU A 82 -2.10 -1.16 12.19
N LEU A 83 -2.31 -0.93 10.89
CA LEU A 83 -1.69 0.16 10.15
C LEU A 83 -2.12 1.55 10.63
N GLU A 84 -3.35 1.72 11.12
CA GLU A 84 -3.87 3.02 11.56
C GLU A 84 -3.44 3.39 13.00
N GLY A 85 -3.27 2.42 13.90
CA GLY A 85 -3.19 2.72 15.34
C GLY A 85 -2.24 1.86 16.18
N GLY A 86 -1.64 0.79 15.65
CA GLY A 86 -0.79 -0.13 16.43
C GLY A 86 0.69 0.23 16.43
N PRO A 87 1.50 -0.35 17.35
CA PRO A 87 2.93 -0.45 17.15
C PRO A 87 3.18 -1.31 15.90
N LEU A 88 3.57 -0.67 14.81
CA LEU A 88 3.71 -1.31 13.50
C LEU A 88 5.00 -2.10 13.36
N LEU A 89 6.09 -1.54 13.88
CA LEU A 89 7.44 -2.02 13.64
C LEU A 89 7.96 -2.81 14.84
N ASP A 90 8.56 -3.96 14.57
CA ASP A 90 9.33 -4.68 15.59
C ASP A 90 10.61 -3.91 15.86
N SER A 91 10.63 -3.16 16.96
CA SER A 91 11.81 -2.40 17.40
C SER A 91 13.09 -3.23 17.57
N ARG A 92 12.98 -4.56 17.72
CA ARG A 92 14.12 -5.48 17.85
C ARG A 92 14.63 -5.99 16.50
N SER A 93 13.85 -5.85 15.44
CA SER A 93 14.19 -6.28 14.07
C SER A 93 15.17 -5.35 13.33
N ARG A 94 15.72 -4.36 14.05
CA ARG A 94 16.58 -3.32 13.50
C ARG A 94 17.73 -3.93 12.70
N SER A 95 17.77 -3.58 11.43
CA SER A 95 18.83 -3.98 10.51
C SER A 95 19.21 -2.80 9.63
N ALA A 96 20.42 -2.81 9.09
CA ALA A 96 20.72 -1.97 7.93
C ALA A 96 20.19 -2.71 6.69
N PHE A 97 19.70 -1.96 5.71
CA PHE A 97 19.48 -2.53 4.39
C PHE A 97 20.80 -3.14 3.90
N ARG A 98 20.76 -4.30 3.20
CA ARG A 98 21.97 -4.74 2.50
C ARG A 98 22.34 -3.64 1.52
N SER A 99 23.58 -3.15 1.62
CA SER A 99 24.07 -2.09 0.74
C SER A 99 24.01 -2.56 -0.71
N PHE A 100 23.11 -2.00 -1.50
CA PHE A 100 23.17 -2.10 -2.95
C PHE A 100 24.16 -1.04 -3.44
N GLY A 101 25.46 -1.37 -3.41
CA GLY A 101 26.53 -0.39 -3.62
C GLY A 101 26.47 0.74 -2.58
N HIS A 102 26.61 2.00 -3.01
CA HIS A 102 26.54 3.19 -2.15
C HIS A 102 25.16 3.88 -2.19
N CYS A 103 24.09 3.14 -2.46
CA CYS A 103 22.72 3.67 -2.44
C CYS A 103 22.38 4.19 -1.02
N SER A 104 21.80 5.39 -0.90
CA SER A 104 21.48 6.03 0.38
C SER A 104 20.53 5.21 1.26
N LEU A 105 19.77 4.29 0.66
CA LEU A 105 18.97 3.28 1.37
C LEU A 105 19.80 2.45 2.36
N ALA A 106 21.11 2.30 2.14
CA ALA A 106 22.02 1.61 3.03
C ALA A 106 22.36 2.40 4.31
N THR A 107 22.01 3.69 4.37
CA THR A 107 22.35 4.58 5.50
C THR A 107 21.23 4.68 6.53
N GLU A 108 20.02 4.23 6.19
CA GLU A 108 18.87 4.30 7.07
C GLU A 108 18.62 2.96 7.78
N GLU A 109 18.09 3.02 9.01
CA GLU A 109 17.69 1.84 9.76
C GLU A 109 16.38 1.28 9.21
N VAL A 110 16.39 -0.01 8.92
CA VAL A 110 15.26 -0.74 8.33
C VAL A 110 14.72 -1.73 9.34
N TYR A 111 13.40 -1.76 9.44
CA TYR A 111 12.64 -2.57 10.39
C TYR A 111 11.75 -3.56 9.65
N SER A 112 11.35 -4.64 10.32
CA SER A 112 10.24 -5.51 9.94
C SER A 112 8.98 -5.12 10.70
N LEU A 113 7.82 -5.57 10.24
CA LEU A 113 6.60 -5.44 11.01
C LEU A 113 6.61 -6.42 12.19
N ASP A 114 5.99 -6.04 13.30
CA ASP A 114 5.77 -6.94 14.44
C ASP A 114 4.70 -8.02 14.13
N ASP A 115 3.89 -7.78 13.10
CA ASP A 115 2.86 -8.71 12.63
C ASP A 115 3.24 -9.36 11.29
N ARG A 116 3.56 -10.66 11.34
CA ARG A 116 3.95 -11.43 10.15
C ARG A 116 2.82 -11.61 9.14
N GLU A 117 1.57 -11.74 9.59
CA GLU A 117 0.43 -11.91 8.68
C GLU A 117 0.22 -10.63 7.85
N LEU A 118 0.33 -9.47 8.51
CA LEU A 118 0.29 -8.15 7.87
C LEU A 118 1.44 -8.00 6.86
N GLU A 119 2.66 -8.39 7.22
CA GLU A 119 3.83 -8.31 6.32
C GLU A 119 3.62 -9.16 5.06
N GLU A 120 3.14 -10.40 5.21
CA GLU A 120 2.83 -11.28 4.08
C GLU A 120 1.67 -10.74 3.22
N SER A 121 0.65 -10.14 3.83
CA SER A 121 -0.48 -9.54 3.11
C SER A 121 -0.05 -8.33 2.29
N LEU A 122 0.84 -7.49 2.82
CA LEU A 122 1.41 -6.35 2.10
C LEU A 122 2.35 -6.78 0.98
N ALA A 123 3.13 -7.85 1.17
CA ALA A 123 3.92 -8.44 0.09
C ALA A 123 3.01 -8.94 -1.05
N ARG A 124 1.95 -9.69 -0.73
CA ARG A 124 0.94 -10.12 -1.73
C ARG A 124 0.26 -8.94 -2.41
N LEU A 125 0.02 -7.85 -1.69
CA LEU A 125 -0.56 -6.63 -2.25
C LEU A 125 0.34 -6.06 -3.35
N LEU A 126 1.64 -5.96 -3.13
CA LEU A 126 2.57 -5.49 -4.16
C LEU A 126 2.49 -6.33 -5.43
N TYR A 127 2.72 -7.65 -5.31
CA TYR A 127 2.75 -8.54 -6.47
C TYR A 127 1.42 -8.56 -7.22
N SER A 128 0.29 -8.52 -6.51
CA SER A 128 -1.04 -8.45 -7.13
C SER A 128 -1.31 -7.09 -7.78
N THR A 129 -0.81 -5.99 -7.21
CA THR A 129 -0.88 -4.66 -7.81
C THR A 129 -0.10 -4.62 -9.13
N ALA A 130 1.15 -5.12 -9.13
CA ALA A 130 1.96 -5.24 -10.34
C ALA A 130 1.27 -6.11 -11.40
N ALA A 131 0.73 -7.27 -11.01
CA ALA A 131 0.01 -8.16 -11.91
C ALA A 131 -1.25 -7.51 -12.50
N ALA A 132 -2.04 -6.79 -11.69
CA ALA A 132 -3.23 -6.08 -12.14
C ALA A 132 -2.90 -4.91 -13.08
N ALA A 133 -1.80 -4.21 -12.84
CA ALA A 133 -1.30 -3.16 -13.74
C ALA A 133 -0.88 -3.75 -15.10
N ARG A 134 -0.05 -4.81 -15.09
CA ARG A 134 0.37 -5.50 -16.33
C ARG A 134 -0.79 -6.06 -17.12
N ALA A 135 -1.80 -6.63 -16.46
CA ALA A 135 -2.99 -7.16 -17.11
C ALA A 135 -3.79 -6.10 -17.88
N GLN A 136 -3.57 -4.82 -17.57
CA GLN A 136 -4.18 -3.68 -18.25
C GLN A 136 -3.20 -2.92 -19.16
N GLY A 137 -2.05 -3.51 -19.47
CA GLY A 137 -1.10 -2.96 -20.45
C GLY A 137 -0.04 -2.01 -19.90
N PHE A 138 0.05 -1.83 -18.57
CA PHE A 138 1.13 -1.04 -17.97
C PHE A 138 2.42 -1.86 -17.85
N ASP A 139 3.54 -1.32 -18.32
CA ASP A 139 4.86 -1.95 -18.21
C ASP A 139 5.43 -1.76 -16.80
N VAL A 140 5.15 -2.72 -15.93
CA VAL A 140 5.51 -2.72 -14.52
C VAL A 140 5.98 -4.11 -14.11
N GLN A 141 7.12 -4.19 -13.45
CA GLN A 141 7.70 -5.41 -12.90
C GLN A 141 8.10 -5.17 -11.46
N VAL A 142 8.11 -6.22 -10.63
CA VAL A 142 8.69 -6.13 -9.29
C VAL A 142 10.17 -6.52 -9.40
N SER A 143 11.06 -5.55 -9.25
CA SER A 143 12.51 -5.75 -9.28
C SER A 143 13.20 -4.61 -8.52
N ARG A 144 14.49 -4.74 -8.16
CA ARG A 144 15.21 -3.65 -7.48
C ARG A 144 15.26 -2.29 -8.20
N PHE A 145 14.79 -2.22 -9.44
CA PHE A 145 14.73 -1.00 -10.26
C PHE A 145 13.31 -0.54 -10.59
N ASP A 146 12.31 -1.39 -10.32
CA ASP A 146 10.92 -1.20 -10.74
C ASP A 146 9.97 -1.72 -9.67
N LEU A 147 9.07 -0.86 -9.20
CA LEU A 147 8.02 -1.21 -8.23
C LEU A 147 8.53 -2.00 -7.00
N PHE A 148 9.72 -1.66 -6.49
CA PHE A 148 10.28 -2.25 -5.26
C PHE A 148 10.18 -1.32 -4.06
N HIS A 149 9.63 -0.12 -4.21
CA HIS A 149 9.40 0.77 -3.09
C HIS A 149 7.98 1.34 -3.12
N GLY A 150 7.47 1.68 -1.94
CA GLY A 150 6.29 2.53 -1.79
C GLY A 150 6.36 3.40 -0.55
N HIS A 151 5.41 4.31 -0.46
CA HIS A 151 5.24 5.27 0.63
C HIS A 151 3.88 5.06 1.26
N LEU A 152 3.85 4.61 2.51
CA LEU A 152 2.64 4.54 3.31
C LEU A 152 2.32 5.93 3.84
N PHE A 153 1.09 6.38 3.64
CA PHE A 153 0.62 7.68 4.13
C PHE A 153 -0.77 7.58 4.76
N LEU A 154 -0.99 8.44 5.75
CA LEU A 154 -2.29 8.63 6.39
C LEU A 154 -3.06 9.71 5.63
N ARG A 155 -4.29 9.38 5.23
CA ARG A 155 -5.14 10.31 4.50
C ARG A 155 -5.72 11.35 5.46
N ALA A 156 -5.91 12.56 4.97
CA ALA A 156 -6.54 13.62 5.75
C ALA A 156 -7.94 13.23 6.23
N HIS A 157 -8.37 13.83 7.33
CA HIS A 157 -9.69 13.64 7.94
C HIS A 157 -10.05 12.20 8.33
N GLY A 158 -9.05 11.32 8.50
CA GLY A 158 -9.27 9.95 8.94
C GLY A 158 -9.90 9.06 7.86
N CYS A 159 -9.77 9.43 6.58
CA CYS A 159 -10.28 8.64 5.46
C CYS A 159 -9.45 7.39 5.14
N GLY A 160 -8.84 6.78 6.15
CA GLY A 160 -8.02 5.58 6.05
C GLY A 160 -6.59 5.86 5.57
N LEU A 161 -6.00 4.84 4.97
CA LEU A 161 -4.59 4.81 4.56
C LEU A 161 -4.47 4.72 3.04
N GLY A 162 -3.30 5.09 2.54
CA GLY A 162 -2.90 4.76 1.18
C GLY A 162 -1.44 4.33 1.13
N ILE A 163 -1.11 3.56 0.09
CA ILE A 163 0.28 3.32 -0.31
C ILE A 163 0.47 3.84 -1.73
N LEU A 164 1.45 4.72 -1.90
CA LEU A 164 1.92 5.20 -3.19
C LEU A 164 3.12 4.36 -3.60
N LEU A 165 3.07 3.74 -4.77
CA LEU A 165 4.12 2.92 -5.33
C LEU A 165 4.69 3.61 -6.57
N HIS A 166 5.97 3.39 -6.83
CA HIS A 166 6.66 3.91 -8.00
C HIS A 166 7.18 2.80 -8.90
N ALA A 167 6.58 2.68 -10.08
CA ALA A 167 7.18 1.92 -11.16
C ALA A 167 8.34 2.71 -11.79
N ALA A 168 9.19 2.01 -12.56
CA ALA A 168 10.35 2.54 -13.25
C ALA A 168 11.18 3.49 -12.36
N GLU A 169 11.44 3.07 -11.13
CA GLU A 169 12.06 3.90 -10.10
C GLU A 169 13.47 4.34 -10.48
N TYR A 170 14.24 3.40 -11.04
CA TYR A 170 15.58 3.68 -11.50
C TYR A 170 15.73 3.30 -12.97
N PRO A 171 15.25 4.11 -13.92
CA PRO A 171 15.50 3.87 -15.34
C PRO A 171 16.99 3.89 -15.63
N ALA A 172 17.45 3.00 -16.51
CA ALA A 172 18.82 2.94 -16.97
C ALA A 172 19.25 4.28 -17.57
N ARG A 173 20.42 4.77 -17.17
CA ARG A 173 20.97 6.01 -17.72
C ARG A 173 21.32 5.81 -19.19
N CYS A 174 20.77 6.64 -20.05
CA CYS A 174 21.04 6.65 -21.47
C CYS A 174 21.28 8.09 -21.92
N LYS A 175 22.42 8.39 -22.53
CA LYS A 175 22.76 9.78 -22.90
C LYS A 175 21.70 10.43 -23.80
N ASP A 176 21.07 9.65 -24.67
CA ASP A 176 20.17 10.17 -25.69
C ASP A 176 18.71 10.20 -25.24
N SER A 177 18.27 9.24 -24.41
CA SER A 177 16.87 9.13 -23.98
C SER A 177 16.61 9.46 -22.51
N PHE A 178 17.60 9.30 -21.62
CA PHE A 178 17.47 9.59 -20.19
C PHE A 178 18.84 9.91 -19.55
N PRO A 179 19.36 11.14 -19.73
CA PRO A 179 20.72 11.48 -19.30
C PRO A 179 20.86 11.69 -17.77
N VAL A 180 19.75 11.58 -17.02
CA VAL A 180 19.66 11.81 -15.58
C VAL A 180 20.46 10.73 -14.83
N ASN A 181 21.34 11.18 -13.93
CA ASN A 181 22.08 10.32 -13.02
C ASN A 181 21.34 10.20 -11.68
N LEU A 182 20.80 9.03 -11.40
CA LEU A 182 20.09 8.73 -10.14
C LEU A 182 21.02 8.08 -9.09
N GLY A 183 22.32 8.09 -9.34
CA GLY A 183 23.33 7.55 -8.44
C GLY A 183 23.37 6.02 -8.42
N PHE A 184 23.90 5.46 -7.33
CA PHE A 184 24.20 4.03 -7.21
C PHE A 184 22.98 3.11 -7.35
N CYS A 185 21.79 3.59 -6.97
CA CYS A 185 20.58 2.79 -7.08
C CYS A 185 20.19 2.53 -8.57
N GLN A 186 20.70 3.35 -9.49
CA GLN A 186 20.56 3.20 -10.95
C GLN A 186 21.52 2.18 -11.58
N GLU A 187 22.57 1.80 -10.86
CA GLU A 187 23.66 1.02 -11.42
C GLU A 187 23.22 -0.39 -11.82
N GLY A 188 23.49 -0.75 -13.07
CA GLY A 188 23.07 -2.02 -13.68
C GLY A 188 21.57 -2.11 -13.98
N SER A 189 20.83 -1.00 -13.96
CA SER A 189 19.40 -1.01 -14.30
C SER A 189 19.16 -1.49 -15.73
N THR A 190 18.20 -2.38 -15.87
CA THR A 190 17.67 -2.87 -17.16
C THR A 190 16.39 -2.16 -17.57
N VAL A 191 15.87 -1.26 -16.73
CA VAL A 191 14.63 -0.53 -16.98
C VAL A 191 14.88 0.52 -18.07
N GLN A 192 14.33 0.30 -19.26
CA GLN A 192 14.46 1.29 -20.32
C GLN A 192 13.54 2.49 -20.05
N TYR A 193 14.08 3.70 -20.21
CA TYR A 193 13.27 4.90 -20.15
C TYR A 193 12.32 4.98 -21.35
N SER A 194 11.06 5.29 -21.06
CA SER A 194 10.13 5.85 -22.03
C SER A 194 9.22 6.84 -21.32
N ASP A 195 8.95 7.98 -21.96
CA ASP A 195 8.09 9.02 -21.39
C ASP A 195 6.69 8.46 -21.04
N HIS A 196 6.14 7.62 -21.92
CA HIS A 196 4.87 6.93 -21.68
C HIS A 196 4.89 6.09 -20.39
N ARG A 197 5.93 5.29 -20.15
CA ARG A 197 6.03 4.49 -18.92
C ARG A 197 6.18 5.37 -17.68
N MET A 198 7.01 6.41 -17.77
CA MET A 198 7.25 7.33 -16.65
C MET A 198 6.00 8.13 -16.29
N ARG A 199 5.20 8.54 -17.28
CA ARG A 199 3.89 9.19 -17.07
C ARG A 199 2.93 8.35 -16.23
N TYR A 200 2.97 7.03 -16.35
CA TYR A 200 2.07 6.10 -15.64
C TYR A 200 2.74 5.38 -14.46
N ARG A 201 3.84 5.94 -13.94
CA ARG A 201 4.64 5.26 -12.91
C ARG A 201 4.04 5.29 -11.52
N ASN A 202 3.18 6.27 -11.23
CA ASN A 202 2.59 6.46 -9.91
C ASN A 202 1.39 5.53 -9.76
N ILE A 203 1.51 4.53 -8.90
CA ILE A 203 0.44 3.56 -8.64
C ILE A 203 -0.03 3.74 -7.20
N LEU A 204 -1.32 3.98 -7.03
CA LEU A 204 -1.93 4.25 -5.74
C LEU A 204 -2.79 3.08 -5.32
N VAL A 205 -2.64 2.62 -4.07
CA VAL A 205 -3.59 1.69 -3.45
C VAL A 205 -4.20 2.34 -2.22
N LEU A 206 -5.52 2.43 -2.20
CA LEU A 206 -6.30 3.04 -1.13
C LEU A 206 -6.95 1.98 -0.25
N PHE A 207 -6.79 2.14 1.05
CA PHE A 207 -7.38 1.31 2.10
C PHE A 207 -8.50 2.10 2.79
N SER A 208 -9.68 2.10 2.20
CA SER A 208 -10.83 2.84 2.73
C SER A 208 -11.55 2.00 3.78
N THR A 209 -11.95 2.59 4.91
CA THR A 209 -12.66 1.88 5.99
C THR A 209 -14.03 1.41 5.49
N GLY A 210 -14.36 0.13 5.71
CA GLY A 210 -15.66 -0.43 5.29
C GLY A 210 -15.86 -0.63 3.78
N LEU A 211 -14.89 -0.25 2.95
CA LEU A 211 -14.89 -0.52 1.50
C LEU A 211 -13.71 -1.43 1.12
N PRO A 212 -13.82 -2.17 -0.01
CA PRO A 212 -12.69 -2.86 -0.60
C PRO A 212 -11.50 -1.95 -0.86
N SER A 213 -10.28 -2.49 -0.75
CA SER A 213 -9.09 -1.79 -1.22
C SER A 213 -9.19 -1.54 -2.73
N GLN A 214 -8.77 -0.36 -3.18
CA GLN A 214 -8.82 0.04 -4.58
C GLN A 214 -7.44 0.43 -5.07
N GLY A 215 -7.04 -0.07 -6.23
CA GLY A 215 -5.78 0.29 -6.89
C GLY A 215 -6.02 1.19 -8.09
N PHE A 216 -5.11 2.11 -8.36
CA PHE A 216 -5.17 3.04 -9.48
C PHE A 216 -3.77 3.29 -10.04
N VAL A 217 -3.66 3.37 -11.37
CA VAL A 217 -2.47 3.92 -12.04
C VAL A 217 -2.78 5.36 -12.41
N LEU A 218 -1.99 6.31 -11.93
CA LEU A 218 -2.23 7.73 -12.17
C LEU A 218 -1.58 8.18 -13.47
N ASP A 219 -2.26 9.06 -14.19
CA ASP A 219 -1.72 9.76 -15.35
C ASP A 219 -1.03 11.04 -14.90
N ALA A 220 0.30 11.01 -14.78
CA ALA A 220 1.08 12.14 -14.28
C ALA A 220 1.08 13.38 -15.19
N SER A 221 0.58 13.27 -16.42
CA SER A 221 0.41 14.42 -17.33
C SER A 221 -0.99 15.04 -17.27
N SER A 222 -1.93 14.40 -16.58
CA SER A 222 -3.22 15.02 -16.31
C SER A 222 -3.01 16.23 -15.41
N ALA A 223 -3.69 17.34 -15.70
CA ALA A 223 -3.52 18.60 -14.95
C ALA A 223 -3.76 18.40 -13.44
N LEU A 224 -4.68 17.49 -13.09
CA LEU A 224 -5.04 17.16 -11.72
C LEU A 224 -3.89 16.45 -10.98
N VAL A 225 -3.19 15.50 -11.61
CA VAL A 225 -2.04 14.80 -11.00
C VAL A 225 -0.77 15.64 -11.10
N GLU A 226 -0.53 16.31 -12.24
CA GLU A 226 0.65 17.15 -12.46
C GLU A 226 0.73 18.32 -11.46
N ALA A 227 -0.43 18.88 -11.06
CA ALA A 227 -0.50 19.91 -10.03
C ALA A 227 -0.01 19.44 -8.65
N LEU A 228 0.01 18.13 -8.39
CA LEU A 228 0.52 17.53 -7.16
C LEU A 228 2.03 17.24 -7.22
N ILE A 229 2.60 17.19 -8.43
CA ILE A 229 4.01 16.89 -8.65
C ILE A 229 4.81 18.19 -8.58
N PRO A 230 5.81 18.30 -7.68
CA PRO A 230 6.70 19.46 -7.63
C PRO A 230 7.38 19.69 -8.97
N GLU A 231 7.62 20.95 -9.34
CA GLU A 231 8.15 21.33 -10.65
C GLU A 231 9.45 20.58 -11.00
N TYR A 232 10.37 20.42 -10.03
CA TYR A 232 11.63 19.71 -10.21
C TYR A 232 11.48 18.19 -10.43
N ALA A 233 10.30 17.65 -10.11
CA ALA A 233 9.98 16.22 -10.18
C ALA A 233 9.01 15.89 -11.32
N ARG A 234 8.63 16.86 -12.16
CA ARG A 234 7.83 16.65 -13.37
C ARG A 234 8.64 15.92 -14.45
N ALA A 235 8.20 15.96 -15.71
CA ALA A 235 8.91 15.36 -16.83
C ALA A 235 10.41 15.71 -16.77
N PRO A 236 11.32 14.72 -16.86
CA PRO A 236 11.09 13.33 -17.26
C PRO A 236 10.81 12.34 -16.11
N LEU A 237 10.77 12.80 -14.85
CA LEU A 237 10.71 11.94 -13.67
C LEU A 237 9.29 11.57 -13.23
N TYR A 238 8.36 12.52 -13.35
CA TYR A 238 6.96 12.37 -12.93
C TYR A 238 6.77 11.79 -11.51
N THR A 239 7.63 12.17 -10.56
CA THR A 239 7.59 11.65 -9.19
C THR A 239 6.55 12.39 -8.37
N LEU A 240 5.46 11.71 -8.02
CA LEU A 240 4.51 12.20 -7.02
C LEU A 240 5.03 11.85 -5.62
N TYR A 241 5.04 12.81 -4.71
CA TYR A 241 5.40 12.56 -3.31
C TYR A 241 4.15 12.38 -2.45
N GLU A 242 4.25 11.52 -1.44
CA GLU A 242 3.14 11.15 -0.57
C GLU A 242 2.62 12.31 0.30
N GLU A 243 3.44 13.34 0.56
CA GLU A 243 3.01 14.56 1.25
C GLU A 243 1.90 15.31 0.51
N ALA A 244 1.84 15.16 -0.81
CA ALA A 244 0.75 15.74 -1.60
C ALA A 244 -0.58 15.02 -1.36
N LEU A 245 -0.54 13.78 -0.87
CA LEU A 245 -1.70 12.90 -0.64
C LEU A 245 -2.11 12.82 0.83
N GLY A 246 -1.20 13.06 1.77
CA GLY A 246 -1.48 12.96 3.19
C GLY A 246 -0.27 13.14 4.09
N GLU A 247 -0.33 12.55 5.28
CA GLU A 247 0.79 12.54 6.23
C GLU A 247 1.67 11.31 5.99
N PRO A 248 2.96 11.47 5.63
CA PRO A 248 3.87 10.34 5.44
C PRO A 248 4.06 9.53 6.73
N MET A 249 3.95 8.21 6.64
CA MET A 249 4.09 7.30 7.77
C MET A 249 5.35 6.45 7.70
N ALA A 250 5.64 5.86 6.55
CA ALA A 250 6.80 5.00 6.36
C ALA A 250 7.11 4.78 4.88
N ASP A 251 8.38 4.57 4.57
CA ASP A 251 8.79 3.98 3.30
C ASP A 251 8.82 2.46 3.44
N VAL A 252 8.37 1.79 2.39
CA VAL A 252 8.24 0.33 2.31
C VAL A 252 9.06 -0.18 1.15
N TYR A 253 10.04 -1.03 1.43
CA TYR A 253 10.90 -1.64 0.43
C TYR A 253 10.55 -3.11 0.29
N PHE A 254 10.39 -3.54 -0.95
CA PHE A 254 10.03 -4.88 -1.37
C PHE A 254 11.25 -5.50 -2.03
N LEU A 255 12.11 -6.13 -1.22
CA LEU A 255 13.25 -6.83 -1.77
C LEU A 255 12.86 -8.28 -2.02
N PRO A 256 12.92 -8.78 -3.27
CA PRO A 256 12.94 -10.22 -3.51
C PRO A 256 14.03 -10.82 -2.62
N ARG A 257 13.75 -11.96 -1.97
CA ARG A 257 14.85 -12.74 -1.39
C ARG A 257 15.81 -13.00 -2.53
N ALA A 258 17.10 -12.78 -2.30
CA ALA A 258 18.11 -13.11 -3.30
C ALA A 258 17.80 -14.53 -3.78
N SER A 259 17.39 -14.66 -5.03
CA SER A 259 17.55 -15.92 -5.74
C SER A 259 18.99 -16.31 -5.49
N CYS A 260 19.27 -17.56 -5.10
CA CYS A 260 20.62 -18.08 -5.18
C CYS A 260 21.17 -17.64 -6.53
N GLU A 261 22.10 -16.68 -6.53
CA GLU A 261 22.76 -16.36 -7.78
C GLU A 261 23.38 -17.67 -8.24
N PRO A 262 23.13 -18.11 -9.48
CA PRO A 262 23.89 -19.23 -10.01
C PRO A 262 25.34 -18.74 -10.01
N ASP A 263 26.16 -19.33 -9.13
CA ASP A 263 27.60 -19.16 -9.18
C ASP A 263 28.02 -19.27 -10.64
N ALA A 264 28.76 -18.28 -11.14
CA ALA A 264 29.23 -18.19 -12.52
C ALA A 264 30.19 -19.33 -12.93
N SER A 265 30.21 -20.43 -12.17
CA SER A 265 31.06 -21.61 -12.37
C SER A 265 30.31 -22.93 -12.63
N SER A 266 28.98 -22.95 -12.79
CA SER A 266 28.28 -24.21 -13.14
C SER A 266 27.42 -24.10 -14.41
N ALA A 267 28.08 -24.25 -15.55
CA ALA A 267 27.41 -24.69 -16.75
C ALA A 267 26.89 -26.12 -16.53
N GLN A 268 25.61 -26.34 -16.86
CA GLN A 268 24.87 -27.61 -16.84
C GLN A 268 24.24 -28.03 -15.50
N ALA A 269 23.00 -27.60 -15.27
CA ALA A 269 21.97 -28.46 -14.67
C ALA A 269 20.57 -28.03 -15.12
N SER A 270 19.74 -29.05 -15.36
CA SER A 270 18.50 -29.04 -16.13
C SER A 270 17.37 -28.16 -15.60
N ALA A 271 16.63 -27.58 -16.54
CA ALA A 271 15.27 -27.10 -16.37
C ALA A 271 14.32 -28.25 -15.98
N ALA A 272 14.02 -28.40 -14.68
CA ALA A 272 12.81 -29.06 -14.18
C ALA A 272 12.70 -28.89 -12.64
N SER A 273 11.99 -27.86 -12.19
CA SER A 273 11.37 -27.83 -10.85
C SER A 273 10.31 -26.72 -10.78
N CYS A 274 9.12 -27.10 -10.34
CA CYS A 274 7.82 -26.42 -10.35
C CYS A 274 7.68 -25.15 -9.46
N PRO A 275 6.56 -24.40 -9.57
CA PRO A 275 6.47 -22.98 -9.24
C PRO A 275 6.17 -22.72 -7.76
N GLY A 276 6.96 -21.84 -7.15
CA GLY A 276 6.68 -21.24 -5.85
C GLY A 276 6.78 -19.73 -5.99
N HIS A 277 5.73 -19.01 -5.61
CA HIS A 277 5.77 -17.56 -5.45
C HIS A 277 6.99 -17.18 -4.60
N GLU A 278 8.00 -16.56 -5.20
CA GLU A 278 9.14 -16.00 -4.48
C GLU A 278 8.62 -14.95 -3.49
N THR A 279 8.72 -15.24 -2.18
CA THR A 279 8.34 -14.29 -1.13
C THR A 279 9.54 -13.41 -0.79
N GLY A 280 9.53 -12.16 -1.26
CA GLY A 280 10.46 -11.13 -0.83
C GLY A 280 10.34 -10.78 0.67
N LYS A 281 11.36 -10.13 1.23
CA LYS A 281 11.31 -9.53 2.58
C LYS A 281 10.90 -8.07 2.45
N LEU A 282 10.01 -7.60 3.33
CA LEU A 282 9.69 -6.17 3.44
C LEU A 282 10.67 -5.48 4.39
N GLY A 283 11.07 -4.27 4.02
CA GLY A 283 11.86 -3.37 4.85
C GLY A 283 11.11 -2.06 5.05
N TRP A 284 11.06 -1.59 6.30
CA TRP A 284 10.29 -0.41 6.67
C TRP A 284 11.18 0.67 7.25
N ILE A 285 11.02 1.90 6.74
CA ILE A 285 11.70 3.08 7.26
C ILE A 285 10.64 4.04 7.81
N PRO A 286 10.51 4.19 9.14
CA PRO A 286 9.49 5.04 9.73
C PRO A 286 9.76 6.52 9.46
N ARG A 287 8.69 7.26 9.15
CA ARG A 287 8.69 8.71 8.94
C ARG A 287 7.79 9.40 9.96
N GLY A 288 7.91 10.73 10.05
CA GLY A 288 7.01 11.59 10.83
C GLY A 288 6.68 11.10 12.24
N LYS A 289 5.37 11.04 12.55
CA LYS A 289 4.85 10.61 13.86
C LYS A 289 5.17 9.16 14.20
N LEU A 290 5.28 8.27 13.21
CA LEU A 290 5.62 6.87 13.47
C LEU A 290 7.05 6.77 14.02
N ARG A 291 7.98 7.52 13.43
CA ARG A 291 9.37 7.63 13.94
C ARG A 291 9.40 8.19 15.37
N ALA A 292 8.63 9.25 15.64
CA ALA A 292 8.56 9.86 16.97
C ALA A 292 8.03 8.88 18.05
N ARG A 293 6.97 8.12 17.73
CA ARG A 293 6.40 7.10 18.64
C ARG A 293 7.39 5.98 18.95
N MET A 294 8.18 5.55 17.97
CA MET A 294 9.23 4.54 18.18
C MET A 294 10.34 5.02 19.11
N LEU A 295 10.82 6.25 18.91
CA LEU A 295 11.87 6.84 19.76
C LEU A 295 11.38 7.01 21.21
N GLN A 296 10.12 7.40 21.42
CA GLN A 296 9.53 7.52 22.75
C GLN A 296 9.38 6.16 23.47
N GLY A 297 9.02 5.10 22.74
CA GLY A 297 8.93 3.74 23.30
C GLY A 297 10.29 3.17 23.74
N GLN A 298 11.40 3.62 23.14
CA GLN A 298 12.75 3.22 23.56
C GLN A 298 13.21 3.95 24.83
N SER A 299 12.84 5.22 25.03
CA SER A 299 13.21 5.98 26.23
C SER A 299 12.54 5.47 27.51
N GLY A 300 11.33 4.90 27.40
CA GLY A 300 10.59 4.34 28.53
C GLY A 300 11.20 3.08 29.15
N ASN A 301 12.16 2.44 28.48
CA ASN A 301 12.79 1.19 28.96
C ASN A 301 14.17 1.40 29.61
N LEU A 302 14.65 2.65 29.68
CA LEU A 302 15.89 3.02 30.37
C LEU A 302 15.68 3.47 31.82
N GLN A 303 14.44 3.83 32.21
CA GLN A 303 14.11 4.21 33.59
C GLN A 303 13.63 3.05 34.47
N SER A 304 13.50 1.83 33.94
CA SER A 304 13.15 0.63 34.71
C SER A 304 14.35 -0.23 35.12
N LYS A 305 15.58 0.27 34.93
CA LYS A 305 16.85 -0.38 35.30
C LYS A 305 17.83 0.54 36.03
N LEU A 306 17.32 1.52 36.77
CA LEU A 306 18.02 2.22 37.85
C LEU A 306 17.17 2.10 39.10
#